data_AF-A0A9D9GSK3-F1
#
_entry.id   AF-A0A9D9GSK3-F1
#
_cell.length_a   1.000
_cell.length_b   1.000
_cell.length_c   1.000
_cell.angle_alpha   90.00
_cell.angle_beta   90.00
_cell.angle_gamma   90.00
#
_symmetry.space_group_name_H-M   'P 1'
#
loop_
_entity.id
_entity.type
_entity.pdbx_description
1 polymer ?
#
loop_
_entity_poly.entity_id
_entity_poly.type
_entity_poly.pdbx_seq_one_letter_code
_entity_poly.pdbx_strand_id
1 'polypeptide(L)' 'MKELEQNYARTFSTSAGTVVLRHLRKITVERVLGPDASDAQLRGLEAQRALVHQIENMIERGK' A
#
# COMPACT_ATOMS: atom_id res chain seq x y z
N MET A 1 -19.87 -2.88 -1.78
CA MET A 1 -18.40 -2.84 -1.96
C MET A 1 -17.98 -2.25 -3.29
N LYS A 2 -18.66 -2.54 -4.41
CA LYS A 2 -18.31 -2.02 -5.76
C LYS A 2 -18.04 -0.51 -5.83
N GLU A 3 -18.88 0.32 -5.21
CA GLU A 3 -18.67 1.77 -5.16
C GLU A 3 -17.37 2.15 -4.43
N LEU A 4 -17.03 1.44 -3.35
CA LEU A 4 -15.79 1.67 -2.61
C LEU A 4 -14.59 1.30 -3.49
N GLU A 5 -14.60 0.13 -4.13
CA GLU A 5 -13.56 -0.33 -5.05
C GLU A 5 -13.36 0.68 -6.20
N GLN A 6 -14.44 1.17 -6.80
CA GLN A 6 -14.40 2.22 -7.83
C GLN A 6 -13.82 3.54 -7.31
N ASN A 7 -14.12 3.92 -6.06
CA ASN A 7 -13.52 5.10 -5.44
C ASN A 7 -12.01 4.95 -5.20
N TYR A 8 -11.54 3.76 -4.82
CA TYR A 8 -10.10 3.46 -4.76
C TYR A 8 -9.47 3.62 -6.14
N ALA A 9 -10.02 2.97 -7.17
CA ALA A 9 -9.51 3.05 -8.53
C ALA A 9 -9.47 4.50 -9.06
N ARG A 10 -10.55 5.26 -8.87
CA ARG A 10 -10.64 6.67 -9.28
C ARG A 10 -9.66 7.57 -8.53
N THR A 11 -9.45 7.36 -7.23
CA THR A 11 -8.54 8.19 -6.43
C THR A 11 -7.09 7.99 -6.88
N PHE A 12 -6.68 6.74 -7.03
CA PHE A 12 -5.30 6.38 -7.36
C PHE A 12 -4.96 6.44 -8.86
N SER A 13 -5.95 6.62 -9.74
CA SER A 13 -5.71 6.90 -11.18
C SER A 13 -5.30 8.35 -11.46
N THR A 14 -5.45 9.26 -10.49
CA THR A 14 -4.98 10.65 -10.61
C THR A 14 -3.44 10.72 -10.54
N SER A 15 -2.86 11.82 -11.04
CA SER A 15 -1.41 12.07 -10.94
C SER A 15 -0.93 12.12 -9.48
N ALA A 16 -1.65 12.85 -8.63
CA ALA A 16 -1.36 12.92 -7.20
C ALA A 16 -1.52 11.54 -6.51
N GLY A 17 -2.60 10.82 -6.84
CA GLY A 17 -2.84 9.47 -6.32
C GLY A 17 -1.71 8.51 -6.66
N THR A 18 -1.23 8.53 -7.91
CA THR A 18 -0.08 7.73 -8.35
C THR A 18 1.18 8.04 -7.56
N VAL A 19 1.46 9.32 -7.28
CA VAL A 19 2.62 9.75 -6.47
C VAL A 19 2.49 9.26 -5.03
N VAL A 20 1.31 9.38 -4.42
CA VAL A 20 1.04 8.89 -3.06
C VAL A 20 1.21 7.38 -2.98
N LEU A 21 0.63 6.61 -3.91
CA LEU A 21 0.75 5.15 -3.93
C LEU A 21 2.22 4.70 -4.04
N ARG A 22 3.00 5.36 -4.91
CA ARG A 22 4.44 5.10 -5.04
C ARG A 22 5.20 5.41 -3.75
N HIS A 23 4.86 6.52 -3.09
CA HIS A 23 5.46 6.87 -1.80
C HIS A 23 5.15 5.81 -0.74
N LEU A 24 3.89 5.36 -0.63
CA LEU A 24 3.49 4.30 0.30
C LEU A 24 4.27 3.01 0.05
N ARG A 25 4.38 2.56 -1.21
CA ARG A 25 5.19 1.39 -1.58
C ARG A 25 6.65 1.56 -1.17
N LYS A 26 7.24 2.73 -1.40
CA LYS A 26 8.63 3.02 -1.04
C LYS A 26 8.90 2.89 0.47
N ILE A 27 7.97 3.34 1.31
CA ILE A 27 8.16 3.32 2.77
C ILE A 27 7.72 2.00 3.44
N THR A 28 7.05 1.09 2.71
CA THR A 28 6.56 -0.19 3.24
C THR A 28 7.07 -1.41 2.46
N VAL A 29 6.58 -1.63 1.23
CA VAL A 29 6.83 -2.82 0.40
C VAL A 29 8.29 -2.90 -0.02
N GLU A 30 8.85 -1.78 -0.45
CA GLU A 30 10.23 -1.68 -0.94
C GLU A 30 11.22 -1.38 0.20
N ARG A 31 10.72 -1.17 1.42
CA ARG A 31 11.54 -0.89 2.59
C ARG A 31 12.18 -2.18 3.10
N VAL A 32 13.49 -2.13 3.26
CA VAL A 32 14.31 -3.17 3.87
C VAL A 32 14.76 -2.72 5.26
N LEU A 33 14.71 -3.63 6.24
CA LEU A 33 15.28 -3.42 7.57
C LEU A 33 16.64 -4.10 7.65
N GLY A 34 17.54 -3.55 8.47
CA GLY A 34 18.86 -4.14 8.70
C GLY A 34 18.80 -5.45 9.49
N PRO A 35 19.92 -6.18 9.58
CA PRO A 35 19.98 -7.48 10.26
C PRO A 35 19.63 -7.40 11.76
N ASP A 36 19.84 -6.23 12.39
CA ASP A 36 19.55 -6.01 13.81
C ASP A 36 18.10 -5.60 14.09
N ALA A 37 17.21 -5.72 13.10
CA ALA A 37 15.80 -5.40 13.27
C ALA A 37 15.13 -6.35 14.26
N SER A 38 14.42 -5.79 15.23
CA SER A 38 13.62 -6.57 16.18
C SER A 38 12.39 -7.20 15.51
N ASP A 39 11.93 -8.31 16.08
CA ASP A 39 10.67 -8.97 15.68
C ASP A 39 9.47 -8.02 15.64
N ALA A 40 9.41 -7.07 16.58
CA ALA A 40 8.34 -6.07 16.62
C ALA A 40 8.39 -5.14 15.39
N GLN A 41 9.58 -4.73 14.97
CA GLN A 41 9.76 -3.89 13.77
C GLN A 41 9.43 -4.67 12.50
N LEU A 42 9.85 -5.94 12.41
CA LEU A 42 9.54 -6.81 11.27
C LEU A 42 8.02 -7.02 11.13
N ARG A 43 7.33 -7.40 12.23
CA ARG A 43 5.87 -7.56 12.24
C ARG A 43 5.13 -6.26 11.94
N GLY A 44 5.61 -5.14 12.49
CA GLY A 44 5.04 -3.82 12.22
C GLY A 44 5.15 -3.42 10.76
N LEU A 45 6.28 -3.71 10.11
CA LEU A 45 6.46 -3.47 8.68
C LEU A 45 5.56 -4.39 7.83
N GLU A 46 5.42 -5.65 8.22
CA GLU A 46 4.55 -6.60 7.51
C GLU A 46 3.08 -6.20 7.56
N ALA A 47 2.59 -5.72 8.72
CA ALA A 47 1.23 -5.18 8.82
C ALA A 47 1.02 -3.97 7.89
N GLN A 48 2.02 -3.10 7.76
CA GLN A 48 1.95 -1.97 6.83
C GLN A 48 1.95 -2.42 5.36
N ARG A 49 2.70 -3.47 5.00
CA ARG A 49 2.69 -4.06 3.65
C ARG A 49 1.32 -4.67 3.33
N ALA A 50 0.73 -5.41 4.26
CA ALA A 50 -0.61 -5.96 4.09
C ALA A 50 -1.65 -4.87 3.79
N LEU A 51 -1.57 -3.72 4.46
CA LEU A 51 -2.44 -2.58 4.19
C LEU A 51 -2.23 -2.00 2.78
N VAL A 52 -0.98 -1.81 2.35
CA VAL A 52 -0.70 -1.30 0.99
C VAL A 52 -1.17 -2.28 -0.08
N HIS A 53 -0.99 -3.59 0.12
CA HIS A 53 -1.54 -4.61 -0.78
C HIS A 53 -3.07 -4.62 -0.79
N GLN A 54 -3.73 -4.36 0.34
CA GLN A 54 -5.18 -4.19 0.36
C GLN A 54 -5.62 -3.01 -0.50
N ILE A 55 -4.92 -1.87 -0.45
CA ILE A 55 -5.19 -0.71 -1.32
C ILE A 55 -5.05 -1.12 -2.79
N GLU A 56 -3.95 -1.79 -3.15
CA GLU A 56 -3.72 -2.28 -4.52
C GLU A 56 -4.82 -3.23 -4.99
N ASN A 57 -5.25 -4.17 -4.15
CA ASN A 57 -6.35 -5.08 -4.45
C ASN A 57 -7.69 -4.35 -4.65
N MET A 58 -7.97 -3.32 -3.85
CA MET A 58 -9.17 -2.50 -4.02
C MET A 58 -9.16 -1.71 -5.33
N ILE A 59 -7.97 -1.21 -5.74
CA ILE A 59 -7.79 -0.55 -7.03
C ILE A 59 -8.06 -1.54 -8.17
N GLU A 60 -7.46 -2.74 -8.15
CA GLU A 60 -7.66 -3.74 -9.22
C GLU A 60 -9.12 -4.19 -9.34
N ARG A 61 -9.82 -4.38 -8.22
CA ARG A 61 -11.26 -4.75 -8.23
C ARG A 61 -12.17 -3.63 -8.72
N GLY A 62 -11.73 -2.38 -8.63
CA GLY A 62 -12.50 -1.19 -9.01
C GLY A 62 -12.34 -0.77 -10.48
N LYS A 63 -11.40 -1.40 -11.20
CA LYS A 63 -11.24 -1.25 -12.65
C LYS A 63 -12.32 -2.02 -13.40
#